data_AF-A0A4W5KIB5-F1
#
_entry.id   AF-A0A4W5KIB5-F1
#
_cell.length_a   1.000
_cell.length_b   1.000
_cell.length_c   1.000
_cell.angle_alpha   90.00
_cell.angle_beta   90.00
_cell.angle_gamma   90.00
#
_symmetry.space_group_name_H-M   'P 1'
#
loop_
_entity.id
_entity.type
_entity.pdbx_description
1 polymer ?
#
loop_
_entity_poly.entity_id
_entity_poly.type
_entity_poly.pdbx_seq_one_letter_code
_entity_poly.pdbx_strand_id
1 'polypeptide(L)'
;MVSHQSLCLFKPTVAEDGPPTLIPAGPITFGTTIAAHVATTRKTLLVEDITGDQRFPEGTGQDSDSGIHVHSVLCLPILTAIGDLIAILELHRHWGNEPFNTSNQEVQAHTHRHTNTNTHRHAHTPSLSV
;
A
#
# COMPACT_ATOMS: atom_id res chain seq x y z
N MET A 1 -13.41 3.10 -21.50
CA MET A 1 -14.25 2.61 -20.39
C MET A 1 -13.46 2.86 -19.11
N VAL A 2 -13.81 3.90 -18.35
CA VAL A 2 -13.04 4.29 -17.16
C VAL A 2 -13.37 3.27 -16.08
N SER A 3 -12.38 2.46 -15.69
CA SER A 3 -12.54 1.52 -14.57
C SER A 3 -12.71 2.34 -13.30
N HIS A 4 -13.93 2.36 -12.74
CA HIS A 4 -14.14 2.89 -11.39
C HIS A 4 -13.55 1.90 -10.40
N GLN A 5 -12.25 2.02 -10.15
CA GLN A 5 -11.58 1.25 -9.14
C GLN A 5 -11.97 1.84 -7.78
N SER A 6 -13.06 1.32 -7.20
CA SER A 6 -13.45 1.65 -5.84
C SER A 6 -12.31 1.24 -4.90
N LEU A 7 -11.70 2.22 -4.23
CA LEU A 7 -10.65 1.99 -3.26
C LEU A 7 -11.29 1.75 -1.90
N CYS A 8 -10.96 0.63 -1.26
CA CYS A 8 -11.37 0.30 0.10
C CYS A 8 -10.13 0.24 0.99
N LEU A 9 -10.22 0.89 2.16
CA LEU A 9 -9.19 0.78 3.18
C LEU A 9 -9.45 -0.49 4.01
N PHE A 10 -8.43 -1.31 4.25
CA PHE A 10 -8.52 -2.47 5.11
C PHE A 10 -7.57 -2.33 6.28
N LYS A 11 -8.05 -2.64 7.49
CA LYS A 11 -7.23 -2.66 8.70
C LYS A 11 -7.04 -4.09 9.17
N PRO A 12 -5.79 -4.51 9.47
CA PRO A 12 -5.58 -5.76 10.18
C PRO A 12 -6.10 -5.61 11.62
N THR A 13 -6.85 -6.60 12.10
CA THR A 13 -7.17 -6.74 13.52
C THR A 13 -5.98 -7.32 14.28
N VAL A 14 -5.77 -6.86 15.52
CA VAL A 14 -4.89 -7.55 16.47
C VAL A 14 -5.44 -8.96 16.66
N ALA A 15 -4.61 -9.97 16.43
CA ALA A 15 -4.98 -11.36 16.59
C ALA A 15 -4.26 -11.91 17.82
N GLU A 16 -5.03 -12.45 18.77
CA GLU A 16 -4.48 -13.07 19.98
C GLU A 16 -3.82 -14.43 19.69
N ASP A 17 -4.13 -15.11 18.56
CA ASP A 17 -3.43 -16.35 18.14
C ASP A 17 -3.79 -16.83 16.69
N GLY A 18 -4.18 -15.91 15.78
CA GLY A 18 -4.65 -16.27 14.42
C GLY A 18 -4.15 -15.33 13.31
N PRO A 19 -4.41 -15.63 12.01
CA PRO A 19 -4.10 -14.69 10.94
C PRO A 19 -4.93 -13.40 11.13
N PRO A 20 -4.34 -12.20 10.96
CA PRO A 20 -5.07 -10.95 11.12
C PRO A 20 -6.24 -10.90 10.14
N THR A 21 -7.42 -10.57 10.66
CA THR A 21 -8.61 -10.37 9.83
C THR A 21 -8.61 -8.94 9.32
N LEU A 22 -9.00 -8.74 8.06
CA LEU A 22 -9.10 -7.42 7.46
C LEU A 22 -10.53 -6.89 7.61
N ILE A 23 -10.70 -5.79 8.34
CA ILE A 23 -11.99 -5.10 8.43
C ILE A 23 -12.00 -3.96 7.40
N PRO A 24 -13.02 -3.90 6.51
CA PRO A 24 -13.21 -2.74 5.64
C PRO A 24 -13.48 -1.49 6.49
N ALA A 25 -12.66 -0.45 6.30
CA ALA A 25 -12.86 0.86 6.92
C ALA A 25 -13.71 1.82 6.06
N GLY A 26 -14.27 1.32 4.95
CA GLY A 26 -15.13 2.07 4.04
C GLY A 26 -14.43 2.53 2.75
N PRO A 27 -15.18 3.21 1.86
CA PRO A 27 -14.63 3.72 0.61
C PRO A 27 -13.66 4.88 0.86
N ILE A 28 -12.58 4.92 0.10
CA ILE A 28 -11.65 6.05 0.07
C ILE A 28 -12.11 7.02 -1.02
N THR A 29 -12.35 8.28 -0.64
CA THR A 29 -12.68 9.35 -1.59
C THR A 29 -11.41 9.88 -2.24
N PHE A 30 -11.45 10.14 -3.55
CA PHE A 30 -10.30 10.71 -4.24
C PHE A 30 -9.92 12.09 -3.68
N GLY A 31 -8.62 12.30 -3.48
CA GLY A 31 -8.08 13.57 -3.01
C GLY A 31 -8.28 13.86 -1.52
N THR A 32 -8.73 12.88 -0.72
CA THR A 32 -8.95 13.12 0.72
C THR A 32 -7.82 12.61 1.62
N THR A 33 -7.31 11.40 1.37
CA THR A 33 -6.27 10.76 2.19
C THR A 33 -4.96 10.52 1.44
N ILE A 34 -3.88 10.23 2.19
CA ILE A 34 -2.61 9.78 1.61
C ILE A 34 -2.82 8.52 0.74
N ALA A 35 -3.55 7.53 1.25
CA ALA A 35 -3.88 6.32 0.48
C ALA A 35 -4.58 6.65 -0.86
N ALA A 36 -5.53 7.60 -0.87
CA ALA A 36 -6.20 8.05 -2.09
C ALA A 36 -5.20 8.66 -3.10
N HIS A 37 -4.27 9.47 -2.60
CA HIS A 37 -3.24 10.10 -3.43
C HIS A 37 -2.29 9.07 -4.04
N VAL A 38 -1.80 8.11 -3.26
CA VAL A 38 -0.91 7.05 -3.74
C VAL A 38 -1.65 6.13 -4.72
N ALA A 39 -2.91 5.81 -4.47
CA ALA A 39 -3.72 5.03 -5.39
C ALA A 39 -3.91 5.73 -6.75
N THR A 40 -4.08 7.05 -6.75
CA THR A 40 -4.23 7.86 -7.96
C THR A 40 -2.92 7.98 -8.73
N THR A 41 -1.82 8.24 -8.02
CA THR A 41 -0.51 8.50 -8.64
C THR A 41 0.28 7.24 -8.96
N ARG A 42 -0.04 6.12 -8.29
CA ARG A 42 0.73 4.86 -8.28
C ARG A 42 2.21 5.06 -7.96
N LYS A 43 2.51 6.04 -7.11
CA LYS A 43 3.86 6.35 -6.65
C LYS A 43 3.93 6.25 -5.14
N THR A 44 4.99 5.60 -4.64
CA THR A 44 5.32 5.62 -3.21
C THR A 44 5.46 7.05 -2.73
N LEU A 45 4.88 7.34 -1.58
CA LEU A 45 4.95 8.64 -0.92
C LEU A 45 5.48 8.47 0.50
N LEU A 46 6.50 9.26 0.82
CA LEU A 46 6.99 9.46 2.18
C LEU A 46 6.55 10.86 2.64
N VAL A 47 5.91 10.90 3.81
CA VAL A 47 5.56 12.13 4.51
C VAL A 47 6.20 12.06 5.89
N GLU A 48 7.19 12.92 6.14
CA GLU A 48 7.91 12.94 7.43
C GLU A 48 7.05 13.53 8.54
N ASP A 49 6.25 14.55 8.22
CA ASP A 49 5.23 15.13 9.10
C ASP A 49 3.94 15.38 8.33
N ILE A 50 2.87 14.66 8.68
CA ILE A 50 1.55 14.79 8.07
C ILE A 50 0.75 15.95 8.66
N THR A 51 1.18 16.51 9.80
CA THR A 51 0.39 17.48 10.57
C THR A 51 0.08 18.72 9.73
N GLY A 52 -1.20 18.92 9.40
CA GLY A 52 -1.65 20.08 8.63
C GLY A 52 -1.33 20.04 7.13
N ASP A 53 -0.88 18.90 6.59
CA ASP A 53 -0.62 18.75 5.15
C ASP A 53 -1.93 18.87 4.35
N GLN A 54 -2.10 20.02 3.67
CA GLN A 54 -3.32 20.37 2.94
C GLN A 54 -3.59 19.47 1.73
N ARG A 55 -2.62 18.65 1.30
CA ARG A 55 -2.83 17.66 0.23
C ARG A 55 -3.77 16.53 0.69
N PHE A 56 -3.90 16.32 2.00
CA PHE A 56 -4.65 15.22 2.62
C PHE A 56 -5.60 15.78 3.69
N PRO A 57 -6.74 16.38 3.30
CA PRO A 57 -7.68 16.98 4.25
C PRO A 57 -8.23 15.99 5.29
N GLU A 58 -8.22 14.68 5.00
CA GLU A 58 -8.59 13.60 5.94
C GLU A 58 -7.36 12.87 6.50
N GLY A 59 -6.13 13.32 6.21
CA GLY A 59 -4.89 12.70 6.66
C GLY A 59 -4.79 11.23 6.26
N THR A 60 -4.78 10.35 7.26
CA THR A 60 -4.76 8.88 7.10
C THR A 60 -6.16 8.25 7.13
N GLY A 61 -7.20 9.03 7.44
CA GLY A 61 -8.55 8.53 7.73
C GLY A 61 -8.66 7.73 9.03
N GLN A 62 -7.66 7.82 9.92
CA GLN A 62 -7.58 7.07 11.18
C GLN A 62 -7.69 7.93 12.44
N ASP A 63 -7.60 9.24 12.29
CA ASP A 63 -7.34 10.15 13.39
C ASP A 63 -8.61 10.49 14.20
N SER A 64 -9.81 10.17 13.70
CA SER A 64 -11.08 10.55 14.35
C SER A 64 -11.43 9.71 15.59
N ASP A 65 -10.97 8.46 15.67
CA ASP A 65 -11.53 7.49 16.63
C ASP A 65 -10.53 7.00 17.68
N SER A 66 -9.22 7.21 17.47
CA SER A 66 -8.18 6.53 18.27
C SER A 66 -7.40 7.44 19.23
N GLY A 67 -7.45 8.76 19.07
CA GLY A 67 -6.62 9.71 19.82
C GLY A 67 -5.11 9.57 19.55
N ILE A 68 -4.73 8.72 18.59
CA ILE A 68 -3.36 8.45 18.21
C ILE A 68 -3.01 9.40 17.05
N HIS A 69 -2.10 10.34 17.31
CA HIS A 69 -1.63 11.25 16.27
C HIS A 69 -0.53 10.58 15.44
N VAL A 70 -0.87 10.22 14.21
CA VAL A 70 0.13 9.84 13.20
C VAL A 70 1.01 11.06 12.91
N HIS A 71 2.32 10.86 12.91
CA HIS A 71 3.29 11.91 12.58
C HIS A 71 3.90 11.66 11.21
N SER A 72 4.55 10.51 11.02
CA SER A 72 5.19 10.15 9.76
C SER A 72 4.48 8.98 9.08
N VAL A 73 4.36 9.07 7.76
CA VAL A 73 3.67 8.09 6.92
C VAL A 73 4.56 7.65 5.75
N LEU A 74 4.65 6.34 5.55
CA LEU A 74 5.19 5.75 4.33
C LEU A 74 4.07 4.96 3.64
N CYS A 75 3.68 5.39 2.44
CA CYS A 75 2.52 4.86 1.74
C CYS A 75 2.89 4.35 0.34
N LEU A 76 2.46 3.13 0.01
CA LEU A 76 2.96 2.34 -1.11
C LEU A 76 1.84 1.75 -1.95
N PRO A 77 1.92 1.84 -3.28
CA PRO A 77 1.05 1.08 -4.16
C PRO A 77 1.58 -0.35 -4.31
N ILE A 78 0.72 -1.33 -4.06
CA ILE A 78 0.97 -2.72 -4.45
C ILE A 78 0.36 -2.90 -5.83
N LEU A 79 1.25 -3.08 -6.81
CA LEU A 79 0.90 -3.24 -8.21
C LEU A 79 1.12 -4.68 -8.69
N THR A 80 0.29 -5.15 -9.61
CA THR A 80 0.57 -6.38 -10.38
C THR A 80 1.76 -6.17 -11.33
N ALA A 81 2.27 -7.26 -11.90
CA ALA A 81 3.35 -7.21 -12.88
C ALA A 81 3.00 -6.39 -14.14
N ILE A 82 1.71 -6.25 -14.46
CA ILE A 82 1.21 -5.45 -15.59
C ILE A 82 0.82 -4.02 -15.19
N GLY A 83 1.03 -3.64 -13.93
CA GLY A 83 0.84 -2.27 -13.44
C GLY A 83 -0.54 -1.95 -12.86
N ASP A 84 -1.40 -2.95 -12.69
CA ASP A 84 -2.71 -2.76 -12.06
C ASP A 84 -2.57 -2.59 -10.55
N LEU A 85 -3.29 -1.64 -9.97
CA LEU A 85 -3.30 -1.43 -8.52
C LEU A 85 -4.18 -2.49 -7.86
N ILE A 86 -3.61 -3.24 -6.91
CA ILE A 86 -4.34 -4.26 -6.13
C ILE A 86 -4.54 -3.86 -4.68
N ALA A 87 -3.63 -3.08 -4.10
CA ALA A 87 -3.73 -2.63 -2.71
C ALA A 87 -2.85 -1.42 -2.45
N ILE A 88 -3.08 -0.76 -1.32
CA ILE A 88 -2.22 0.28 -0.75
C ILE A 88 -1.71 -0.23 0.60
N LEU A 89 -0.39 -0.14 0.81
CA LEU A 89 0.23 -0.38 2.11
C LEU A 89 0.61 0.97 2.71
N GLU A 90 0.02 1.30 3.86
CA GLU A 90 0.30 2.53 4.59
C GLU A 90 0.90 2.18 5.96
N LEU A 91 2.09 2.72 6.24
CA LEU A 91 2.81 2.52 7.50
C LEU A 91 2.86 3.83 8.25
N HIS A 92 2.60 3.79 9.56
CA HIS A 92 2.56 4.97 10.42
C HIS A 92 3.65 4.91 11.48
N ARG A 93 4.18 6.09 11.82
CA ARG A 93 4.91 6.32 13.06
C ARG A 93 4.29 7.49 13.80
N HIS A 94 4.17 7.33 15.11
CA HIS A 94 3.63 8.36 15.99
C HIS A 94 4.75 9.24 16.53
N TRP A 95 4.38 10.43 17.04
CA TRP A 95 5.27 11.33 17.75
C TRP A 95 6.10 10.59 18.82
N GLY A 96 7.38 10.94 18.93
CA GLY A 96 8.35 10.28 19.81
C GLY A 96 9.11 9.13 19.16
N ASN A 97 8.70 8.67 17.98
CA ASN A 97 9.50 7.79 17.14
C ASN A 97 10.24 8.60 16.07
N GLU A 98 11.40 8.12 15.64
CA GLU A 98 12.09 8.70 14.48
C GLU A 98 11.16 8.65 13.25
N PRO A 99 11.02 9.73 12.46
CA PRO A 99 10.25 9.69 11.21
C PRO A 99 10.78 8.62 10.25
N PHE A 100 9.96 8.19 9.29
CA PHE A 100 10.48 7.45 8.15
C PHE A 100 11.37 8.38 7.31
N ASN A 101 12.41 7.83 6.68
CA ASN A 101 13.33 8.56 5.81
C ASN A 101 13.51 7.81 4.47
N THR A 102 14.30 8.38 3.56
CA THR A 102 14.52 7.81 2.22
C THR A 102 15.11 6.40 2.24
N SER A 103 15.94 6.06 3.23
CA SER A 103 16.47 4.70 3.39
C SER A 103 15.37 3.69 3.71
N ASN A 104 14.25 4.12 4.32
CA ASN A 104 13.08 3.27 4.50
C ASN A 104 12.31 3.01 3.19
N GLN A 105 12.46 3.85 2.16
CA GLN A 105 11.84 3.66 0.85
C GLN A 105 12.62 2.62 0.00
N GLU A 106 13.94 2.56 0.15
CA GLU A 106 14.82 1.71 -0.67
C GLU A 106 14.65 0.21 -0.43
N VAL A 107 14.20 -0.17 0.77
CA VAL A 107 13.92 -1.58 1.14
C VAL A 107 12.78 -2.18 0.30
N GLN A 108 11.92 -1.36 -0.32
CA GLN A 108 10.69 -1.83 -0.97
C GLN A 108 10.77 -1.94 -2.50
N ALA A 109 11.70 -1.23 -3.16
CA ALA A 109 11.93 -1.40 -4.60
C ALA A 109 12.48 -2.81 -4.95
N HIS A 110 13.17 -3.45 -4.00
CA HIS A 110 13.78 -4.78 -4.18
C HIS A 110 12.76 -5.93 -4.07
N THR A 111 11.71 -5.79 -3.26
CA THR A 111 10.64 -6.80 -3.15
C THR A 111 9.81 -6.88 -4.44
N HIS A 112 9.64 -5.77 -5.17
CA HIS A 112 9.01 -5.76 -6.50
C HIS A 112 9.84 -6.46 -7.58
N ARG A 113 11.17 -6.58 -7.43
CA ARG A 113 12.03 -7.23 -8.43
C ARG A 113 12.12 -8.75 -8.27
N HIS A 114 12.05 -9.27 -7.05
CA HIS A 114 12.25 -10.71 -6.83
C HIS A 114 11.06 -11.60 -7.19
N THR A 115 9.87 -11.04 -7.41
CA THR A 115 8.73 -11.82 -7.94
C THR A 115 8.82 -12.08 -9.44
N ASN A 116 9.85 -11.58 -10.14
CA ASN A 116 9.95 -11.67 -11.61
C ASN A 116 11.09 -12.54 -12.16
N THR A 117 11.64 -13.46 -11.37
CA THR A 117 12.58 -14.49 -11.88
C THR A 117 12.08 -15.90 -11.61
N ASN A 118 11.02 -16.31 -12.31
CA ASN A 118 10.82 -17.70 -12.69
C ASN A 118 10.04 -17.76 -14.01
N THR A 119 10.70 -17.32 -15.08
CA THR A 119 10.27 -17.58 -16.46
C THR A 119 10.95 -18.87 -16.94
N HIS A 120 10.13 -19.82 -17.37
CA HIS A 120 10.42 -21.00 -18.20
C HIS A 120 11.48 -22.01 -17.74
N ARG A 121 11.03 -23.16 -17.23
CA ARG A 121 11.65 -24.45 -17.57
C ARG A 121 10.66 -25.29 -18.37
N HIS A 122 10.90 -25.30 -19.68
CA HIS A 122 10.61 -26.33 -20.68
C HIS A 122 9.39 -27.24 -20.46
N ALA A 123 8.30 -26.94 -21.17
CA ALA A 123 7.46 -27.98 -21.74
C ALA A 123 8.24 -28.68 -22.87
N HIS A 124 8.75 -29.89 -22.60
CA HIS A 124 9.15 -30.83 -23.64
C HIS A 124 8.00 -31.82 -23.84
N THR A 125 7.20 -31.60 -24.88
CA THR A 125 6.40 -32.63 -25.52
C THR A 125 7.27 -33.39 -26.51
N PRO A 126 7.38 -34.73 -26.45
CA PRO A 126 7.74 -35.51 -27.62
C PRO A 126 6.44 -35.97 -28.30
N SER A 127 6.20 -35.47 -29.51
CA SER A 127 5.32 -36.09 -30.50
C SER A 127 6.19 -36.67 -31.60
N LEU A 128 5.87 -37.91 -32.01
CA LEU A 128 5.98 -38.55 -33.34
C LEU A 128 6.32 -40.04 -33.13
N SER A 129 5.35 -40.97 -33.24
CA SER A 129 4.84 -41.59 -34.48
C SER A 129 5.83 -42.58 -35.12
N VAL A 130 5.66 -43.89 -34.86
CA VAL A 130 5.28 -44.96 -35.81
C VAL A 130 4.56 -46.04 -35.02
#